data_AF-A0A0F3GSC6-F1
#
_entry.id   AF-A0A0F3GSC6-F1
#
_cell.length_a   1.000
_cell.length_b   1.000
_cell.length_c   1.000
_cell.angle_alpha   90.00
_cell.angle_beta   90.00
_cell.angle_gamma   90.00
#
_symmetry.space_group_name_H-M   'P 1'
#
loop_
_entity.id
_entity.type
_entity.pdbx_description
1 polymer ?
#
loop_
_entity_poly.entity_id
_entity_poly.type
_entity_poly.pdbx_seq_one_letter_code
_entity_poly.pdbx_strand_id
1 'polypeptide(L)' 'MDGVKIVGGGLVSHGLPNVWQILAVADYNGDGKNDIFWKNTDNGDVYAWFMDGVAISDKGYVVMGMPPDWQAK' A
#
# COMPACT_ATOMS: atom_id res chain seq x y z
N MET A 1 -16.04 -2.61 -24.88
CA MET A 1 -15.55 -3.22 -23.62
C MET A 1 -15.07 -2.05 -22.79
N ASP A 2 -15.97 -1.55 -21.95
CA ASP A 2 -15.74 -0.33 -21.18
C ASP A 2 -14.65 -0.57 -20.14
N GLY A 3 -13.77 0.42 -20.06
CA GLY A 3 -12.51 0.37 -19.37
C GLY A 3 -12.62 -0.09 -17.93
N VAL A 4 -11.57 -0.81 -17.52
CA VAL A 4 -11.25 -1.26 -16.17
C VAL A 4 -11.89 -0.38 -15.09
N LYS A 5 -12.91 -0.93 -14.41
CA LYS A 5 -13.35 -0.44 -13.10
C LYS A 5 -12.23 -0.75 -12.11
N ILE A 6 -11.54 0.28 -11.64
CA ILE A 6 -10.67 0.14 -10.47
C ILE A 6 -11.57 -0.07 -9.25
N VAL A 7 -11.66 -1.32 -8.81
CA VAL A 7 -12.31 -1.72 -7.55
C VAL A 7 -11.20 -1.72 -6.50
N GLY A 8 -10.94 -0.56 -5.89
CA GLY A 8 -10.00 -0.41 -4.78
C GLY A 8 -9.03 0.76 -4.95
N GLY A 9 -9.07 1.70 -4.00
CA GLY A 9 -8.01 2.70 -3.83
C GLY A 9 -8.08 3.91 -4.76
N GLY A 10 -9.15 4.70 -4.66
CA GLY A 10 -9.15 6.04 -5.24
C GLY A 10 -8.14 6.95 -4.54
N LEU A 11 -6.99 7.18 -5.17
CA LEU A 11 -6.26 8.45 -5.14
C LEU A 11 -5.66 8.69 -6.52
N VAL A 12 -6.52 8.98 -7.51
CA VAL A 12 -6.09 9.69 -8.71
C VAL A 12 -6.00 11.17 -8.33
N SER A 13 -4.91 11.60 -7.70
CA SER A 13 -4.70 13.02 -7.37
C SER A 13 -4.22 13.76 -8.63
N HIS A 14 -5.15 14.43 -9.28
CA HIS A 14 -4.84 15.43 -10.31
C HIS A 14 -4.18 16.64 -9.61
N GLY A 15 -2.84 16.65 -9.52
CA GLY A 15 -2.06 17.85 -9.16
C GLY A 15 -1.34 17.89 -7.80
N LEU A 16 -1.28 16.79 -7.04
CA LEU A 16 -0.44 16.67 -5.83
C LEU A 16 0.62 15.58 -6.04
N PRO A 17 1.83 15.67 -5.44
CA PRO A 17 2.80 14.60 -5.54
C PRO A 17 2.14 13.31 -5.05
N ASN A 18 2.14 12.28 -5.89
CA ASN A 18 1.60 10.96 -5.54
C ASN A 18 2.63 10.26 -4.64
N VAL A 19 2.64 10.66 -3.37
CA VAL A 19 3.65 10.24 -2.39
C VAL A 19 3.48 8.78 -1.96
N TRP A 20 2.29 8.20 -2.14
CA TRP A 20 2.06 6.78 -1.85
C TRP A 20 2.27 5.93 -3.11
N GLN A 21 3.24 5.01 -3.03
CA GLN A 21 3.58 4.10 -4.11
C GLN A 21 3.44 2.65 -3.63
N ILE A 22 3.13 1.72 -4.53
CA ILE A 22 3.13 0.30 -4.21
C ILE A 22 4.59 -0.10 -3.91
N LEU A 23 4.82 -0.57 -2.69
CA LEU A 23 6.10 -1.09 -2.23
C LEU A 23 6.25 -2.57 -2.60
N ALA A 24 5.21 -3.36 -2.36
CA ALA A 24 5.22 -4.79 -2.60
C ALA A 24 3.81 -5.39 -2.70
N VAL A 25 3.71 -6.54 -3.37
CA VAL A 25 2.50 -7.35 -3.48
C VAL A 25 2.88 -8.82 -3.28
N ALA A 26 2.37 -9.44 -2.22
CA ALA A 26 2.56 -10.86 -1.88
C ALA A 26 1.58 -11.26 -0.78
N ASP A 27 1.42 -12.57 -0.54
CA ASP A 27 0.70 -13.08 0.62
C ASP A 27 1.53 -12.90 1.89
N TYR A 28 1.20 -11.89 2.70
CA TYR A 28 1.93 -11.54 3.91
C TYR A 28 1.25 -12.06 5.18
N ASN A 29 -0.06 -12.33 5.15
CA ASN A 29 -0.82 -12.87 6.29
C ASN A 29 -0.99 -14.40 6.25
N GLY A 30 -0.60 -15.07 5.16
CA GLY A 30 -0.65 -16.51 4.98
C GLY A 30 -2.03 -17.07 4.62
N ASP A 31 -2.95 -16.24 4.14
CA ASP A 31 -4.32 -16.65 3.81
C ASP A 31 -4.49 -17.16 2.36
N GLY A 32 -3.39 -17.20 1.60
CA GLY A 32 -3.36 -17.61 0.21
C GLY A 32 -3.76 -16.50 -0.78
N LYS A 33 -3.89 -15.26 -0.34
CA LYS A 33 -4.26 -14.10 -1.15
C LYS A 33 -3.17 -13.04 -1.07
N ASN A 34 -2.97 -12.31 -2.16
CA ASN A 34 -1.93 -11.29 -2.21
C ASN A 34 -2.40 -10.01 -1.52
N ASP A 35 -1.62 -9.55 -0.55
CA ASP A 35 -1.77 -8.26 0.12
C ASP A 35 -0.97 -7.16 -0.60
N ILE A 36 -1.32 -5.89 -0.36
CA ILE A 36 -0.66 -4.73 -0.99
C ILE A 36 -0.03 -3.86 0.09
N PHE A 37 1.28 -3.63 -0.03
CA PHE A 37 2.01 -2.71 0.83
C PHE A 37 2.27 -1.42 0.07
N TRP A 38 1.95 -0.30 0.70
CA TRP A 38 2.16 1.05 0.21
C TRP A 38 3.27 1.72 0.99
N LYS A 39 4.11 2.51 0.31
CA LYS A 39 5.13 3.33 0.95
C LYS A 39 4.89 4.79 0.63
N ASN A 40 4.94 5.63 1.66
CA ASN A 40 4.99 7.07 1.52
C ASN A 40 6.44 7.50 1.25
N THR A 41 6.70 8.09 0.10
CA THR A 41 8.04 8.51 -0.33
C THR A 41 8.55 9.73 0.42
N ASP A 42 7.67 10.52 1.06
CA ASP A 42 8.05 11.75 1.73
C ASP A 42 8.53 11.50 3.16
N ASN A 43 7.87 10.60 3.89
CA ASN A 43 8.15 10.34 5.31
C ASN A 43 8.54 8.88 5.62
N GLY A 44 8.55 8.00 4.62
CA GLY A 44 8.94 6.60 4.78
C GLY A 44 7.89 5.71 5.44
N ASP A 45 6.66 6.19 5.68
CA ASP A 45 5.58 5.37 6.24
C ASP A 45 5.29 4.16 5.34
N VAL A 46 4.94 3.03 5.95
CA VAL A 46 4.48 1.85 5.24
C VAL A 46 3.08 1.48 5.73
N TYR A 47 2.16 1.30 4.80
CA TYR A 47 0.76 0.97 5.08
C TYR A 47 0.39 -0.31 4.34
N ALA A 48 -0.18 -1.29 5.04
CA ALA A 48 -0.62 -2.56 4.46
C ALA A 48 -2.13 -2.55 4.23
N TRP A 49 -2.55 -3.07 3.08
CA TRP A 49 -3.89 -3.52 2.80
C TRP A 49 -3.86 -5.05 2.67
N PHE A 50 -4.48 -5.73 3.63
CA PHE A 50 -4.74 -7.16 3.52
C PHE A 50 -5.95 -7.38 2.63
N MET A 51 -5.87 -8.33 1.71
CA MET A 51 -6.85 -8.42 0.61
C MET A 51 -7.65 -9.72 0.66
N ASP A 52 -8.96 -9.62 0.40
CA ASP A 52 -9.84 -10.73 0.05
C ASP A 52 -10.28 -10.61 -1.42
N GLY A 53 -9.47 -11.14 -2.33
CA GLY A 53 -9.69 -11.00 -3.76
C GLY A 53 -9.52 -9.54 -4.20
N VAL A 54 -10.63 -8.87 -4.50
CA VAL A 54 -10.65 -7.43 -4.86
C VAL A 54 -11.11 -6.52 -3.72
N ALA A 55 -11.48 -7.10 -2.57
CA ALA A 55 -11.88 -6.36 -1.38
C ALA A 55 -10.69 -6.23 -0.41
N ILE A 56 -10.66 -5.17 0.39
CA ILE A 56 -9.72 -5.02 1.51
C ILE A 56 -10.36 -5.70 2.73
N SER A 57 -9.70 -6.71 3.29
CA SER A 57 -10.16 -7.43 4.49
C SER A 57 -9.72 -6.72 5.78
N ASP A 58 -8.50 -6.18 5.80
CA ASP A 58 -7.96 -5.38 6.90
C ASP A 58 -6.91 -4.38 6.40
N LYS A 59 -6.59 -3.37 7.20
CA LYS A 59 -5.58 -2.36 6.84
C LYS A 59 -4.96 -1.67 8.04
N GLY A 60 -3.70 -1.28 7.92
CA GLY A 60 -3.01 -0.56 8.99
C GLY A 60 -1.61 -0.07 8.63
N TYR A 61 -1.06 0.80 9.48
CA TYR A 61 0.34 1.18 9.39
C TYR A 61 1.20 0.01 9.85
N VAL A 62 2.13 -0.40 8.99
CA VAL A 62 3.19 -1.36 9.33
C VAL A 62 4.35 -0.62 9.99
N VAL A 63 4.67 0.56 9.47
CA VAL A 63 5.69 1.46 10.01
C VAL A 63 5.18 2.89 9.92
N MET A 64 5.36 3.64 11.00
CA MET A 64 5.09 5.08 11.05
C MET A 64 6.39 5.83 11.33
N GLY A 65 6.72 6.81 10.50
CA GLY A 65 7.80 7.76 10.70
C GLY A 65 9.14 7.08 10.90
N MET A 66 9.53 6.17 9.99
CA MET A 66 10.87 5.59 10.01
C MET A 66 11.88 6.75 9.97
N PRO A 67 12.65 6.99 11.04
CA PRO A 67 13.60 8.09 11.04
C PRO A 67 14.59 7.87 9.89
N PRO A 68 15.01 8.92 9.17
CA PRO A 68 16.00 8.81 8.08
C PRO A 68 17.28 8.07 8.49
N ASP A 69 17.54 8.03 9.80
CA ASP A 69 18.75 7.50 10.43
C ASP A 69 18.68 6.00 10.75
N TRP A 70 17.52 5.35 10.56
CA TRP A 70 17.46 3.89 10.70
C TRP A 70 18.01 3.23 9.43
N GLN A 71 19.23 2.68 9.54
CA GLN A 71 19.74 1.70 8.59
C GLN A 71 19.80 0.33 9.27
N ALA A 72 19.25 -0.68 8.61
CA ALA A 72 19.53 -2.07 8.97
C ALA A 72 21.05 -2.27 8.88
N LYS A 73 21.62 -2.81 9.94
CA LYS A 73 23.06 -3.03 10.08
C LYS A 73 23.53 -4.26 9.30
#